data_AF-A0A8J4DV37-F1
#
_entry.id   AF-A0A8J4DV37-F1
#
_cell.length_a   1.000
_cell.length_b   1.000
_cell.length_c   1.000
_cell.angle_alpha   90.00
_cell.angle_beta   90.00
_cell.angle_gamma   90.00
#
_symmetry.space_group_name_H-M   'P 1'
#
loop_
_entity.id
_entity.type
_entity.pdbx_description
1 polymer ?
#
loop_
_entity_poly.entity_id
_entity_poly.type
_entity_poly.pdbx_seq_one_letter_code
_entity_poly.pdbx_strand_id
1 'polypeptide(L)'
;MVVAAAVLFGGQASAHSVEQVTVPAAGLHPEGVAWDPTRNALLVSSATEGSVSVVTPRGVRPLAGDPRMISTFGITVDARRGRLLVTYGDLGVSPRSTPETVKKVGGLGIFDLRTGRVLHMVRFGLAPNDVTLDPAGNAYVSDTVSDTVWKVDVGGHATPFATDARFAAEGFGLNGIVWHPEGYLLGVNYTTGALLKITTNRAVSAVTLDRPLVGGDGLAVRRDGTLIAVTNSLGAPGTDAVRTIVGTRGFRSGRSTGLVEWPVSAPTTVAVTPRGAWVLSGRLDVLLAGGSAPDFVLRRY
;
A
#
# COMPACT_ATOMS: atom_id res chain seq x y z
N MET A 1 38.20 36.41 -48.79
CA MET A 1 37.90 36.23 -47.34
C MET A 1 36.39 36.19 -47.18
N VAL A 2 35.81 35.03 -46.89
CA VAL A 2 34.42 34.91 -46.46
C VAL A 2 34.43 33.96 -45.26
N VAL A 3 34.00 34.48 -44.10
CA VAL A 3 33.90 33.75 -42.84
C VAL A 3 32.57 33.01 -42.85
N ALA A 4 32.59 31.68 -42.73
CA ALA A 4 31.39 30.87 -42.54
C ALA A 4 31.14 30.71 -41.03
N ALA A 5 30.00 31.22 -40.55
CA ALA A 5 29.54 31.03 -39.19
C ALA A 5 28.88 29.65 -39.04
N ALA A 6 29.40 28.82 -38.13
CA ALA A 6 28.78 27.56 -37.75
C ALA A 6 27.65 27.81 -36.75
N VAL A 7 26.42 27.46 -37.11
CA VAL A 7 25.29 27.41 -36.19
C VAL A 7 25.27 26.01 -35.57
N LEU A 8 25.64 25.92 -34.29
CA LEU A 8 25.46 24.72 -33.48
C LEU A 8 24.01 24.67 -32.98
N PHE A 9 23.22 23.74 -33.49
CA PHE A 9 21.94 23.38 -32.88
C PHE A 9 22.22 22.54 -31.63
N GLY A 10 22.16 23.18 -30.46
CA GLY A 10 22.14 22.50 -29.17
C GLY A 10 20.87 21.67 -29.04
N GLY A 11 21.03 20.34 -28.99
CA GLY A 11 19.94 19.43 -28.67
C GLY A 11 19.41 19.73 -27.26
N GLN A 12 18.13 20.09 -27.15
CA GLN A 12 17.46 20.17 -25.86
C GLN A 12 17.35 18.76 -25.28
N ALA A 13 17.92 18.57 -24.09
CA ALA A 13 17.64 17.42 -23.27
C ALA A 13 16.14 17.39 -22.98
N SER A 14 15.44 16.36 -23.46
CA SER A 14 14.04 16.14 -23.14
C SER A 14 13.94 15.84 -21.65
N ALA A 15 13.47 16.79 -20.86
CA ALA A 15 13.04 16.53 -19.49
C ALA A 15 11.96 15.44 -19.57
N HIS A 16 12.22 14.25 -19.01
CA HIS A 16 11.17 13.26 -18.82
C HIS A 16 10.12 13.88 -17.89
N SER A 17 8.98 14.28 -18.46
CA SER A 17 7.85 14.74 -17.66
C SER A 17 7.46 13.60 -16.71
N VAL A 18 7.45 13.87 -15.41
CA VAL A 18 6.99 12.90 -14.43
C VAL A 18 5.52 12.61 -14.73
N GLU A 19 5.23 11.35 -15.03
CA GLU A 19 3.89 10.90 -15.39
C GLU A 19 2.99 10.95 -14.14
N GLN A 20 2.01 11.86 -14.14
CA GLN A 20 1.01 12.02 -13.08
C GLN A 20 -0.38 12.00 -13.71
N VAL A 21 -1.30 11.27 -13.08
CA VAL A 21 -2.69 11.15 -13.49
C VAL A 21 -3.58 11.51 -12.31
N THR A 22 -4.42 12.53 -12.50
CA THR A 22 -5.55 12.81 -11.60
C THR A 22 -6.76 12.03 -12.08
N VAL A 23 -7.30 11.16 -11.23
CA VAL A 23 -8.38 10.24 -11.58
C VAL A 23 -9.68 10.74 -10.95
N PRO A 24 -10.70 11.10 -11.74
CA PRO A 24 -12.01 11.49 -11.23
C PRO A 24 -12.68 10.32 -10.51
N ALA A 25 -12.98 10.49 -9.22
CA ALA A 25 -13.64 9.48 -8.39
C ALA A 25 -14.15 10.16 -7.11
N ALA A 26 -15.28 10.85 -7.22
CA ALA A 26 -15.82 11.67 -6.14
C ALA A 26 -16.10 10.85 -4.89
N GLY A 27 -15.48 11.25 -3.78
CA GLY A 27 -15.67 10.64 -2.46
C GLY A 27 -15.03 9.26 -2.29
N LEU A 28 -14.26 8.76 -3.26
CA LEU A 28 -13.73 7.38 -3.21
C LEU A 28 -12.65 7.19 -2.14
N HIS A 29 -11.76 8.18 -1.99
CA HIS A 29 -10.66 8.18 -1.03
C HIS A 29 -9.90 6.83 -0.94
N PRO A 30 -9.26 6.40 -2.04
CA PRO A 30 -8.53 5.13 -2.07
C PRO A 30 -7.31 5.18 -1.16
N GLU A 31 -7.05 4.10 -0.42
CA GLU A 31 -5.84 3.97 0.41
C GLU A 31 -4.85 2.97 -0.20
N GLY A 32 -5.37 1.90 -0.80
CA GLY A 32 -4.61 0.82 -1.42
C GLY A 32 -4.53 0.93 -2.94
N VAL A 33 -3.41 0.53 -3.53
CA VAL A 33 -3.23 0.39 -4.98
C VAL A 33 -2.52 -0.93 -5.33
N ALA A 34 -2.95 -1.62 -6.38
CA ALA A 34 -2.27 -2.81 -6.88
C ALA A 34 -2.24 -2.86 -8.41
N TRP A 35 -1.20 -3.49 -8.96
CA TRP A 35 -1.12 -3.77 -10.40
C TRP A 35 -1.86 -5.06 -10.75
N ASP A 36 -2.80 -4.98 -11.69
CA ASP A 36 -3.42 -6.15 -12.29
C ASP A 36 -2.84 -6.40 -13.70
N PRO A 37 -1.96 -7.41 -13.84
CA PRO A 37 -1.37 -7.73 -15.14
C PRO A 37 -2.37 -8.31 -16.14
N THR A 38 -3.52 -8.83 -15.69
CA THR A 38 -4.53 -9.42 -16.59
C THR A 38 -5.33 -8.35 -17.33
N ARG A 39 -5.47 -7.17 -16.73
CA ARG A 39 -6.14 -6.00 -17.32
C ARG A 39 -5.18 -4.95 -17.84
N ASN A 40 -3.88 -5.09 -17.53
CA ASN A 40 -2.90 -4.03 -17.76
C ASN A 40 -3.35 -2.70 -17.13
N ALA A 41 -3.88 -2.76 -15.91
CA ALA A 41 -4.48 -1.62 -15.20
C ALA A 41 -4.13 -1.65 -13.71
N LEU A 42 -4.19 -0.48 -13.07
CA LEU A 42 -4.14 -0.37 -11.61
C LEU A 42 -5.54 -0.63 -11.04
N LEU A 43 -5.58 -1.25 -9.88
CA LEU A 43 -6.76 -1.37 -9.02
C LEU A 43 -6.56 -0.44 -7.82
N VAL A 44 -7.65 0.11 -7.30
CA VAL A 44 -7.65 0.93 -6.08
C VAL A 44 -8.77 0.50 -5.15
N SER A 45 -8.50 0.54 -3.84
CA SER A 45 -9.51 0.33 -2.80
C SER A 45 -10.32 1.60 -2.53
N SER A 46 -11.20 1.58 -1.54
CA SER A 46 -11.94 2.76 -1.08
C SER A 46 -12.15 2.74 0.43
N ALA A 47 -11.65 3.78 1.10
CA ALA A 47 -11.85 3.95 2.53
C ALA A 47 -13.30 4.27 2.90
N THR A 48 -14.05 4.91 2.00
CA THR A 48 -15.43 5.38 2.24
C THR A 48 -16.48 4.40 1.75
N GLU A 49 -16.25 3.75 0.61
CA GLU A 49 -17.23 2.86 -0.03
C GLU A 49 -17.03 1.39 0.32
N GLY A 50 -15.84 0.98 0.77
CA GLY A 50 -15.55 -0.42 1.07
C GLY A 50 -15.53 -1.33 -0.16
N SER A 51 -15.00 -0.82 -1.27
CA SER A 51 -14.99 -1.47 -2.59
C SER A 51 -13.60 -1.44 -3.23
N VAL A 52 -13.40 -2.22 -4.28
CA VAL A 52 -12.24 -2.15 -5.17
C VAL A 52 -12.69 -1.85 -6.58
N SER A 53 -12.01 -0.90 -7.22
CA SER A 53 -12.29 -0.47 -8.59
C SER A 53 -11.07 -0.54 -9.49
N VAL A 54 -11.31 -0.77 -10.78
CA VAL A 54 -10.30 -0.66 -11.84
C VAL A 54 -10.14 0.81 -12.21
N VAL A 55 -8.91 1.30 -12.25
CA VAL A 55 -8.58 2.64 -12.75
C VAL A 55 -8.71 2.67 -14.27
N THR A 56 -9.38 3.70 -14.79
CA THR A 56 -9.60 3.93 -16.21
C THR A 56 -9.19 5.36 -16.59
N PRO A 57 -9.02 5.69 -17.88
CA PRO A 57 -8.72 7.06 -18.30
C PRO A 57 -9.80 8.10 -17.94
N ARG A 58 -11.02 7.67 -17.59
CA ARG A 58 -12.17 8.56 -17.30
C ARG A 58 -12.58 8.54 -15.82
N GLY A 59 -11.84 7.85 -14.95
CA GLY A 59 -12.21 7.64 -13.56
C GLY A 59 -12.06 6.18 -13.16
N VAL A 60 -13.00 5.64 -12.40
CA VAL A 60 -12.95 4.25 -11.92
C VAL A 60 -14.14 3.43 -12.39
N ARG A 61 -13.94 2.12 -12.49
CA ARG A 61 -15.01 1.15 -12.76
C ARG A 61 -15.04 0.09 -11.65
N PRO A 62 -16.18 -0.13 -10.96
CA PRO A 62 -16.27 -1.14 -9.91
C PRO A 62 -15.81 -2.52 -10.36
N LEU A 63 -15.10 -3.23 -9.47
CA LEU A 63 -14.66 -4.60 -9.68
C LEU A 63 -15.19 -5.52 -8.59
N ALA A 64 -14.89 -5.22 -7.33
CA ALA A 64 -15.19 -6.11 -6.20
C ALA A 64 -15.74 -5.32 -5.01
N GLY A 65 -16.61 -5.97 -4.24
CA GLY A 65 -17.17 -5.42 -3.02
C GLY A 65 -18.09 -6.44 -2.36
N ASP A 66 -18.33 -6.25 -1.07
CA ASP A 66 -19.25 -7.04 -0.26
C ASP A 66 -19.84 -6.14 0.83
N PRO A 67 -21.13 -6.24 1.19
CA PRO A 67 -21.72 -5.39 2.22
C PRO A 67 -20.99 -5.43 3.58
N ARG A 68 -20.28 -6.53 3.89
CA ARG A 68 -19.48 -6.69 5.11
C ARG A 68 -18.22 -5.81 5.16
N MET A 69 -17.74 -5.34 4.01
CA MET A 69 -16.56 -4.49 3.91
C MET A 69 -17.01 -3.05 4.08
N ILE A 70 -16.87 -2.44 5.26
CA ILE A 70 -17.28 -1.05 5.51
C ILE A 70 -16.30 -0.07 4.86
N SER A 71 -15.02 -0.27 5.16
CA SER A 71 -13.88 0.39 4.51
C SER A 71 -12.95 -0.68 3.96
N THR A 72 -12.16 -0.31 2.96
CA THR A 72 -11.08 -1.14 2.41
C THR A 72 -9.78 -0.36 2.36
N PHE A 73 -8.67 -1.08 2.54
CA PHE A 73 -7.34 -0.49 2.68
C PHE A 73 -6.39 -1.16 1.67
N GLY A 74 -5.32 -1.80 2.13
CA GLY A 74 -4.38 -2.54 1.31
C GLY A 74 -5.02 -3.62 0.44
N ILE A 75 -4.54 -3.73 -0.80
CA ILE A 75 -4.98 -4.70 -1.79
C ILE A 75 -3.78 -5.36 -2.46
N THR A 76 -3.93 -6.64 -2.82
CA THR A 76 -2.91 -7.35 -3.59
C THR A 76 -3.51 -8.31 -4.61
N VAL A 77 -2.79 -8.51 -5.72
CA VAL A 77 -3.22 -9.33 -6.85
C VAL A 77 -2.39 -10.62 -6.90
N ASP A 78 -3.05 -11.76 -6.72
CA ASP A 78 -2.49 -13.08 -7.02
C ASP A 78 -2.89 -13.49 -8.44
N ALA A 79 -2.19 -12.94 -9.43
CA ALA A 79 -2.47 -13.22 -10.83
C ALA A 79 -2.28 -14.71 -11.19
N ARG A 80 -1.37 -15.42 -10.51
CA ARG A 80 -1.12 -16.85 -10.75
C ARG A 80 -2.32 -17.72 -10.38
N ARG A 81 -3.06 -17.32 -9.34
CA ARG A 81 -4.25 -18.05 -8.86
C ARG A 81 -5.56 -17.35 -9.22
N GLY A 82 -5.50 -16.23 -9.95
CA GLY A 82 -6.67 -15.45 -10.35
C GLY A 82 -7.43 -14.86 -9.17
N ARG A 83 -6.73 -14.40 -8.11
CA ARG A 83 -7.35 -13.82 -6.91
C ARG A 83 -6.99 -12.36 -6.71
N LEU A 84 -7.94 -11.59 -6.20
CA LEU A 84 -7.75 -10.26 -5.60
C LEU A 84 -7.99 -10.40 -4.10
N LEU A 85 -7.05 -9.94 -3.28
CA LEU A 85 -7.19 -9.95 -1.83
C LEU A 85 -7.25 -8.51 -1.32
N VAL A 86 -8.19 -8.24 -0.43
CA VAL A 86 -8.60 -6.90 -0.01
C VAL A 86 -8.77 -6.90 1.50
N THR A 87 -7.95 -6.14 2.21
CA THR A 87 -8.20 -5.90 3.63
C THR A 87 -9.45 -5.06 3.77
N TYR A 88 -10.25 -5.38 4.77
CA TYR A 88 -11.42 -4.59 5.11
C TYR A 88 -11.52 -4.42 6.61
N GLY A 89 -12.19 -3.34 7.01
CA GLY A 89 -12.50 -3.07 8.40
C GLY A 89 -13.30 -1.79 8.52
N ASP A 90 -13.30 -1.22 9.71
CA ASP A 90 -13.93 0.07 9.97
C ASP A 90 -13.08 0.92 10.92
N LEU A 91 -12.48 1.99 10.39
CA LEU A 91 -11.72 2.97 11.17
C LEU A 91 -12.53 4.23 11.50
N GLY A 92 -13.82 4.27 11.15
CA GLY A 92 -14.69 5.42 11.42
C GLY A 92 -14.72 6.47 10.31
N VAL A 93 -14.17 6.17 9.13
CA VAL A 93 -14.05 7.12 8.01
C VAL A 93 -15.09 6.88 6.90
N SER A 94 -15.86 5.80 6.99
CA SER A 94 -16.93 5.51 6.04
C SER A 94 -18.24 6.15 6.49
N PRO A 95 -19.09 6.63 5.57
CA PRO A 95 -20.48 6.97 5.89
C PRO A 95 -21.29 5.80 6.48
N ARG A 96 -20.81 4.55 6.33
CA ARG A 96 -21.43 3.35 6.91
C ARG A 96 -20.88 2.99 8.30
N SER A 97 -19.91 3.75 8.82
CA SER A 97 -19.34 3.53 10.13
C SER A 97 -20.36 3.80 11.25
N THR A 98 -20.33 2.94 12.27
CA THR A 98 -21.18 3.04 13.46
C THR A 98 -20.35 2.76 14.72
N PRO A 99 -20.77 3.19 15.92
CA PRO A 99 -20.09 2.83 17.17
C PRO A 99 -19.93 1.30 17.37
N GLU A 100 -20.81 0.50 16.77
CA GLU A 100 -20.80 -0.96 16.84
C GLU A 100 -19.75 -1.60 15.91
N THR A 101 -19.33 -0.89 14.86
CA THR A 101 -18.43 -1.42 13.83
C THR A 101 -17.01 -0.89 13.93
N VAL A 102 -16.82 0.36 14.34
CA VAL A 102 -15.50 1.00 14.43
C VAL A 102 -14.54 0.19 15.31
N LYS A 103 -13.42 -0.25 14.72
CA LYS A 103 -12.37 -1.08 15.32
C LYS A 103 -12.86 -2.42 15.89
N LYS A 104 -13.99 -2.93 15.38
CA LYS A 104 -14.66 -4.17 15.85
C LYS A 104 -14.97 -5.14 14.70
N VAL A 105 -14.84 -4.68 13.47
CA VAL A 105 -14.98 -5.50 12.27
C VAL A 105 -13.72 -5.35 11.43
N GLY A 106 -13.19 -6.50 11.00
CA GLY A 106 -11.95 -6.58 10.25
C GLY A 106 -11.84 -7.93 9.55
N GLY A 107 -11.10 -7.96 8.47
CA GLY A 107 -10.72 -9.22 7.84
C GLY A 107 -10.08 -9.06 6.47
N LEU A 108 -10.14 -10.15 5.71
CA LEU A 108 -9.68 -10.22 4.32
C LEU A 108 -10.79 -10.75 3.42
N GLY A 109 -11.16 -9.95 2.44
CA GLY A 109 -11.98 -10.40 1.32
C GLY A 109 -11.09 -10.98 0.22
N ILE A 110 -11.45 -12.15 -0.28
CA ILE A 110 -10.76 -12.84 -1.37
C ILE A 110 -11.75 -12.97 -2.52
N PHE A 111 -11.41 -12.42 -3.68
CA PHE A 111 -12.27 -12.31 -4.84
C PHE A 111 -11.65 -12.99 -6.06
N ASP A 112 -12.48 -13.50 -6.95
CA ASP A 112 -12.08 -13.85 -8.30
C ASP A 112 -11.59 -12.59 -8.99
N LEU A 113 -10.33 -12.57 -9.41
CA LEU A 113 -9.70 -11.39 -9.99
C LEU A 113 -10.44 -10.93 -11.25
N ARG A 114 -10.98 -11.85 -12.05
CA ARG A 114 -11.62 -11.54 -13.34
C ARG A 114 -13.04 -11.02 -13.17
N THR A 115 -13.83 -11.61 -12.28
CA THR A 115 -15.25 -11.28 -12.15
C THR A 115 -15.57 -10.43 -10.92
N GLY A 116 -14.64 -10.31 -9.96
CA GLY A 116 -14.90 -9.67 -8.68
C GLY A 116 -15.85 -10.44 -7.77
N ARG A 117 -16.10 -11.72 -8.08
CA ARG A 117 -16.99 -12.58 -7.27
C ARG A 117 -16.29 -12.95 -5.97
N VAL A 118 -16.98 -12.87 -4.85
CA VAL A 118 -16.49 -13.34 -3.55
C VAL A 118 -16.11 -14.83 -3.64
N LEU A 119 -14.88 -15.14 -3.24
CA LEU A 119 -14.40 -16.51 -3.00
C LEU A 119 -14.44 -16.81 -1.50
N HIS A 120 -13.89 -15.90 -0.68
CA HIS A 120 -13.90 -15.99 0.78
C HIS A 120 -14.08 -14.61 1.41
N MET A 121 -14.77 -14.57 2.55
CA MET A 121 -14.75 -13.42 3.46
C MET A 121 -14.30 -13.91 4.82
N VAL A 122 -13.06 -13.60 5.17
CA VAL A 122 -12.38 -14.16 6.34
C VAL A 122 -12.30 -13.09 7.42
N ARG A 123 -12.99 -13.29 8.53
CA ARG A 123 -13.02 -12.33 9.65
C ARG A 123 -11.89 -12.61 10.64
N PHE A 124 -11.12 -11.58 10.96
CA PHE A 124 -10.08 -11.60 12.00
C PHE A 124 -9.62 -10.17 12.28
N GLY A 125 -8.86 -9.99 13.36
CA GLY A 125 -8.26 -8.71 13.70
C GLY A 125 -9.27 -7.61 14.05
N LEU A 126 -8.74 -6.45 14.38
CA LEU A 126 -9.51 -5.26 14.77
C LEU A 126 -9.43 -4.16 13.72
N ALA A 127 -8.26 -3.99 13.09
CA ALA A 127 -8.06 -3.10 11.94
C ALA A 127 -7.02 -3.66 10.96
N PRO A 128 -7.33 -4.75 10.24
CA PRO A 128 -6.49 -5.22 9.14
C PRO A 128 -6.26 -4.10 8.12
N ASN A 129 -5.00 -3.79 7.83
CA ASN A 129 -4.66 -2.64 6.98
C ASN A 129 -3.99 -3.08 5.67
N ASP A 130 -2.82 -3.69 5.69
CA ASP A 130 -2.09 -4.04 4.45
C ASP A 130 -1.94 -5.56 4.30
N VAL A 131 -1.78 -6.02 3.05
CA VAL A 131 -1.71 -7.43 2.71
C VAL A 131 -0.64 -7.75 1.66
N THR A 132 0.17 -8.76 1.95
CA THR A 132 1.17 -9.30 1.02
C THR A 132 1.07 -10.81 0.90
N LEU A 133 1.68 -11.39 -0.14
CA LEU A 133 1.60 -12.83 -0.43
C LEU A 133 2.99 -13.47 -0.43
N ASP A 134 3.09 -14.67 0.13
CA ASP A 134 4.22 -15.56 -0.16
C ASP A 134 4.07 -16.24 -1.55
N PRO A 135 5.11 -16.92 -2.07
CA PRO A 135 5.02 -17.63 -3.35
C PRO A 135 3.96 -18.75 -3.39
N ALA A 136 3.62 -19.32 -2.23
CA ALA A 136 2.57 -20.34 -2.10
C ALA A 136 1.16 -19.74 -2.14
N GLY A 137 1.02 -18.41 -2.12
CA GLY A 137 -0.24 -17.69 -2.15
C GLY A 137 -0.89 -17.54 -0.79
N ASN A 138 -0.17 -17.79 0.31
CA ASN A 138 -0.65 -17.43 1.63
C ASN A 138 -0.55 -15.92 1.80
N ALA A 139 -1.59 -15.31 2.35
CA ALA A 139 -1.62 -13.89 2.65
C ALA A 139 -1.07 -13.63 4.06
N TYR A 140 -0.35 -12.52 4.19
CA TYR A 140 0.13 -11.98 5.46
C TYR A 140 -0.41 -10.57 5.61
N VAL A 141 -1.09 -10.33 6.72
CA VAL A 141 -1.92 -9.14 6.91
C VAL A 141 -1.50 -8.45 8.19
N SER A 142 -1.19 -7.15 8.10
CA SER A 142 -0.97 -6.30 9.26
C SER A 142 -2.29 -5.91 9.90
N ASP A 143 -2.30 -5.70 11.22
CA ASP A 143 -3.45 -5.20 11.96
C ASP A 143 -3.01 -4.02 12.83
N THR A 144 -3.33 -2.82 12.36
CA THR A 144 -2.67 -1.56 12.76
C THR A 144 -3.03 -1.09 14.18
N VAL A 145 -4.07 -1.66 14.79
CA VAL A 145 -4.45 -1.36 16.19
C VAL A 145 -4.14 -2.54 17.12
N SER A 146 -3.40 -3.54 16.64
CA SER A 146 -3.01 -4.73 17.39
C SER A 146 -1.50 -4.95 17.34
N ASP A 147 -1.04 -6.00 18.03
CA ASP A 147 0.34 -6.45 18.04
C ASP A 147 0.54 -7.75 17.22
N THR A 148 -0.34 -8.02 16.25
CA THR A 148 -0.40 -9.31 15.56
C THR A 148 -0.39 -9.16 14.03
N VAL A 149 0.47 -9.94 13.37
CA VAL A 149 0.37 -10.23 11.93
C VAL A 149 -0.42 -11.52 11.74
N TRP A 150 -1.41 -11.48 10.86
CA TRP A 150 -2.25 -12.63 10.52
C TRP A 150 -1.73 -13.32 9.27
N LYS A 151 -1.83 -14.65 9.23
CA LYS A 151 -1.66 -15.45 8.01
C LYS A 151 -3.00 -16.02 7.59
N VAL A 152 -3.36 -15.86 6.32
CA VAL A 152 -4.53 -16.50 5.69
C VAL A 152 -4.05 -17.45 4.61
N ASP A 153 -4.40 -18.72 4.72
CA ASP A 153 -4.03 -19.70 3.69
C ASP A 153 -4.87 -19.56 2.41
N VAL A 154 -4.53 -20.33 1.38
CA VAL A 154 -5.23 -20.28 0.08
C VAL A 154 -6.70 -20.71 0.16
N GLY A 155 -7.09 -21.46 1.21
CA GLY A 155 -8.47 -21.89 1.47
C GLY A 155 -9.27 -20.89 2.32
N GLY A 156 -8.66 -19.77 2.74
CA GLY A 156 -9.33 -18.75 3.53
C GLY A 156 -9.31 -19.01 5.04
N HIS A 157 -8.39 -19.84 5.56
CA HIS A 157 -8.24 -20.02 7.00
C HIS A 157 -7.24 -19.01 7.58
N ALA A 158 -7.72 -18.17 8.51
CA ALA A 158 -6.89 -17.21 9.21
C ALA A 158 -6.29 -17.79 10.50
N THR A 159 -5.01 -17.50 10.75
CA THR A 159 -4.29 -17.83 11.99
C THR A 159 -3.34 -16.70 12.37
N PRO A 160 -3.10 -16.43 13.67
CA PRO A 160 -2.01 -15.56 14.07
C PRO A 160 -0.67 -16.12 13.56
N PHE A 161 0.08 -15.31 12.82
CA PHE A 161 1.38 -15.71 12.32
C PHE A 161 2.49 -15.34 13.29
N ALA A 162 2.53 -14.08 13.71
CA ALA A 162 3.47 -13.56 14.69
C ALA A 162 2.77 -12.51 15.55
N THR A 163 3.03 -12.53 16.85
CA THR A 163 2.57 -11.54 17.82
C THR A 163 3.79 -10.99 18.53
N ASP A 164 3.98 -9.68 18.49
CA ASP A 164 5.15 -9.02 19.05
C ASP A 164 4.85 -7.57 19.44
N ALA A 165 5.26 -7.16 20.63
CA ALA A 165 4.99 -5.83 21.17
C ALA A 165 5.50 -4.68 20.27
N ARG A 166 6.49 -4.91 19.40
CA ARG A 166 6.99 -3.90 18.45
C ARG A 166 6.01 -3.61 17.31
N PHE A 167 5.00 -4.45 17.12
CA PHE A 167 3.92 -4.17 16.18
C PHE A 167 2.94 -3.14 16.76
N ALA A 168 2.82 -3.03 18.08
CA ALA A 168 1.97 -2.03 18.71
C ALA A 168 2.60 -0.63 18.70
N ALA A 169 1.76 0.39 18.75
CA ALA A 169 2.15 1.77 19.04
C ALA A 169 0.95 2.55 19.60
N GLU A 170 1.20 3.73 20.16
CA GLU A 170 0.13 4.71 20.36
C GLU A 170 -0.36 5.21 18.98
N GLY A 171 -1.67 5.17 18.74
CA GLY A 171 -2.23 5.43 17.42
C GLY A 171 -2.17 4.22 16.51
N PHE A 172 -1.36 4.30 15.44
CA PHE A 172 -1.23 3.25 14.42
C PHE A 172 0.11 2.50 14.56
N GLY A 173 0.02 1.21 14.78
CA GLY A 173 1.13 0.28 14.90
C GLY A 173 1.66 -0.20 13.55
N LEU A 174 1.88 -1.51 13.42
CA LEU A 174 2.31 -2.14 12.18
C LEU A 174 1.30 -1.89 11.07
N ASN A 175 1.75 -1.20 10.02
CA ASN A 175 0.92 -0.73 8.92
C ASN A 175 1.34 -1.44 7.62
N GLY A 176 2.18 -0.84 6.77
CA GLY A 176 2.57 -1.49 5.51
C GLY A 176 3.36 -2.77 5.74
N ILE A 177 3.11 -3.78 4.91
CA ILE A 177 3.76 -5.10 4.98
C ILE A 177 4.06 -5.67 3.59
N VAL A 178 5.25 -6.22 3.41
CA VAL A 178 5.67 -6.79 2.13
C VAL A 178 6.47 -8.08 2.30
N TRP A 179 6.19 -9.07 1.45
CA TRP A 179 7.00 -10.28 1.32
C TRP A 179 8.26 -10.00 0.50
N HIS A 180 9.42 -10.17 1.10
CA HIS A 180 10.71 -10.04 0.43
C HIS A 180 11.06 -11.32 -0.35
N PRO A 181 11.64 -11.23 -1.57
CA PRO A 181 11.99 -12.41 -2.38
C PRO A 181 12.90 -13.44 -1.70
N GLU A 182 13.69 -13.01 -0.71
CA GLU A 182 14.54 -13.88 0.11
C GLU A 182 13.80 -14.68 1.20
N GLY A 183 12.46 -14.59 1.28
CA GLY A 183 11.65 -15.49 2.12
C GLY A 183 11.40 -14.99 3.55
N TYR A 184 11.16 -13.69 3.72
CA TYR A 184 10.75 -13.08 4.98
C TYR A 184 9.84 -11.88 4.71
N LEU A 185 9.12 -11.41 5.72
CA LEU A 185 8.35 -10.18 5.63
C LEU A 185 9.18 -9.00 6.12
N LEU A 186 8.90 -7.84 5.55
CA LEU A 186 9.23 -6.55 6.11
C LEU A 186 7.92 -5.84 6.42
N GLY A 187 7.81 -5.23 7.59
CA GLY A 187 6.67 -4.39 7.95
C GLY A 187 7.13 -3.11 8.63
N VAL A 188 6.41 -2.01 8.41
CA VAL A 188 6.73 -0.72 9.01
C VAL A 188 5.69 -0.39 10.08
N ASN A 189 6.17 0.00 11.26
CA ASN A 189 5.31 0.55 12.30
C ASN A 189 5.10 2.04 12.00
N TYR A 190 3.86 2.45 11.79
CA TYR A 190 3.48 3.77 11.30
C TYR A 190 3.93 4.89 12.26
N THR A 191 3.53 4.81 13.54
CA THR A 191 3.86 5.86 14.52
C THR A 191 5.36 5.94 14.81
N THR A 192 6.04 4.81 15.01
CA THR A 192 7.46 4.81 15.42
C THR A 192 8.43 4.92 14.25
N GLY A 193 7.98 4.57 13.04
CA GLY A 193 8.81 4.46 11.86
C GLY A 193 9.80 3.30 11.87
N ALA A 194 9.66 2.36 12.81
CA ALA A 194 10.51 1.19 12.87
C ALA A 194 10.20 0.24 11.71
N LEU A 195 11.21 -0.08 10.90
CA LEU A 195 11.14 -1.18 9.94
C LEU A 195 11.48 -2.49 10.66
N LEU A 196 10.61 -3.47 10.54
CA LEU A 196 10.70 -4.76 11.24
C LEU A 196 10.81 -5.87 10.21
N LYS A 197 11.77 -6.76 10.43
CA LYS A 197 11.91 -8.02 9.69
C LYS A 197 11.20 -9.13 10.47
N ILE A 198 10.36 -9.90 9.79
CA ILE A 198 9.64 -11.04 10.36
C ILE A 198 9.99 -12.27 9.53
N THR A 199 10.64 -13.24 10.16
CA THR A 199 11.10 -14.47 9.50
C THR A 199 10.00 -15.54 9.49
N THR A 200 10.15 -16.58 8.66
CA THR A 200 9.17 -17.67 8.53
C THR A 200 9.03 -18.52 9.79
N ASN A 201 10.05 -18.58 10.64
CA ASN A 201 9.98 -19.16 11.99
C ASN A 201 9.41 -18.17 13.03
N ARG A 202 8.81 -17.06 12.57
CA ARG A 202 8.09 -16.05 13.36
C ARG A 202 8.99 -15.18 14.25
N ALA A 203 10.31 -15.25 14.10
CA ALA A 203 11.20 -14.33 14.80
C ALA A 203 11.11 -12.93 14.17
N VAL A 204 10.90 -11.93 15.03
CA VAL A 204 10.77 -10.53 14.65
C VAL A 204 12.04 -9.80 15.08
N SER A 205 12.60 -8.91 14.26
CA SER A 205 13.77 -8.09 14.59
C SER A 205 13.69 -6.71 13.95
N ALA A 206 14.15 -5.66 14.63
CA ALA A 206 14.27 -4.34 14.01
C ALA A 206 15.34 -4.36 12.90
N VAL A 207 15.08 -3.63 11.82
CA VAL A 207 16.04 -3.35 10.76
C VAL A 207 16.73 -2.04 11.09
N THR A 208 18.06 -2.03 11.14
CA THR A 208 18.81 -0.78 11.34
C THR A 208 18.71 0.08 10.09
N LEU A 209 18.13 1.28 10.22
CA LEU A 209 18.05 2.30 9.18
C LEU A 209 18.84 3.54 9.60
N ASP A 210 19.27 4.33 8.61
CA ASP A 210 19.89 5.64 8.81
C ASP A 210 18.92 6.67 9.39
N ARG A 211 17.63 6.55 9.04
CA ARG A 211 16.54 7.35 9.61
C ARG A 211 15.28 6.49 9.76
N PRO A 212 14.48 6.70 10.83
CA PRO A 212 13.18 6.05 10.94
C PRO A 212 12.24 6.51 9.83
N LEU A 213 11.25 5.67 9.54
CA LEU A 213 10.20 5.89 8.55
C LEU A 213 8.92 6.38 9.24
N VAL A 214 9.00 7.42 10.08
CA VAL A 214 7.83 7.93 10.83
C VAL A 214 6.72 8.29 9.84
N GLY A 215 5.50 7.84 10.12
CA GLY A 215 4.37 7.91 9.18
C GLY A 215 4.47 6.91 8.02
N GLY A 216 5.27 5.84 8.20
CA GLY A 216 5.48 4.79 7.21
C GLY A 216 4.20 3.99 6.98
N ASP A 217 3.73 4.04 5.75
CA ASP A 217 2.46 3.49 5.32
C ASP A 217 2.76 2.32 4.38
N GLY A 218 2.28 2.31 3.14
CA GLY A 218 2.49 1.23 2.18
C GLY A 218 3.97 0.96 1.83
N LEU A 219 4.28 -0.34 1.69
CA LEU A 219 5.58 -0.86 1.29
C LEU A 219 5.46 -1.65 -0.02
N ALA A 220 6.47 -1.56 -0.89
CA ALA A 220 6.61 -2.48 -2.01
C ALA A 220 8.05 -2.91 -2.21
N VAL A 221 8.25 -4.11 -2.77
CA VAL A 221 9.58 -4.63 -3.11
C VAL A 221 9.71 -4.76 -4.62
N ARG A 222 10.82 -4.28 -5.17
CA ARG A 222 11.21 -4.52 -6.56
C ARG A 222 11.74 -5.95 -6.71
N ARG A 223 11.84 -6.43 -7.95
CA ARG A 223 12.32 -7.80 -8.24
C ARG A 223 13.75 -8.06 -7.76
N ASP A 224 14.57 -7.03 -7.67
CA ASP A 224 15.95 -7.07 -7.19
C ASP A 224 16.06 -7.05 -5.65
N GLY A 225 14.93 -7.04 -4.92
CA GLY A 225 14.89 -6.96 -3.46
C GLY A 225 14.94 -5.54 -2.90
N THR A 226 15.01 -4.50 -3.75
CA THR A 226 14.99 -3.12 -3.29
C THR A 226 13.62 -2.77 -2.71
N LEU A 227 13.58 -2.22 -1.50
CA LEU A 227 12.36 -1.77 -0.85
C LEU A 227 12.02 -0.34 -1.30
N ILE A 228 10.75 -0.08 -1.57
CA ILE A 228 10.16 1.25 -1.71
C ILE A 228 9.25 1.44 -0.50
N ALA A 229 9.46 2.51 0.26
CA ALA A 229 8.64 2.86 1.40
C ALA A 229 7.98 4.23 1.17
N VAL A 230 6.67 4.30 1.38
CA VAL A 230 5.89 5.54 1.36
C VAL A 230 5.72 6.02 2.80
N THR A 231 5.91 7.31 3.04
CA THR A 231 5.64 7.96 4.33
C THR A 231 4.69 9.12 4.13
N ASN A 232 3.88 9.44 5.14
CA ASN A 232 3.00 10.60 5.19
C ASN A 232 2.86 11.17 6.60
N SER A 233 2.01 12.19 6.77
CA SER A 233 1.77 12.87 8.05
C SER A 233 0.31 12.76 8.55
N LEU A 234 -0.43 11.69 8.18
CA LEU A 234 -1.86 11.57 8.48
C LEU A 234 -2.18 11.32 9.97
N GLY A 235 -1.34 10.57 10.68
CA GLY A 235 -1.55 10.21 12.09
C GLY A 235 -0.29 10.23 12.96
N ALA A 236 0.84 10.67 12.40
CA ALA A 236 2.14 10.77 13.06
C ALA A 236 2.93 11.94 12.45
N PRO A 237 3.93 12.51 13.14
CA PRO A 237 4.75 13.63 12.63
C PRO A 237 5.78 13.16 11.58
N GLY A 238 5.32 12.39 10.60
CA GLY A 238 6.10 11.96 9.43
C GLY A 238 6.18 13.04 8.36
N THR A 239 6.55 12.64 7.15
CA THR A 239 6.66 13.54 5.98
C THR A 239 6.17 12.83 4.73
N ASP A 240 5.46 13.54 3.87
CA ASP A 240 5.05 13.02 2.56
C ASP A 240 6.28 12.76 1.69
N ALA A 241 6.66 11.49 1.54
CA ALA A 241 7.87 11.11 0.83
C ALA A 241 7.85 9.65 0.35
N VAL A 242 8.71 9.37 -0.63
CA VAL A 242 8.97 8.00 -1.13
C VAL A 242 10.46 7.72 -1.07
N ARG A 243 10.83 6.64 -0.37
CA ARG A 243 12.22 6.24 -0.14
C ARG A 243 12.53 4.92 -0.82
N THR A 244 13.69 4.86 -1.49
CA THR A 244 14.29 3.62 -1.98
C THR A 244 15.32 3.15 -0.97
N ILE A 245 15.17 1.92 -0.45
CA ILE A 245 16.02 1.34 0.59
C ILE A 245 16.61 0.02 0.08
N VAL A 246 17.93 -0.05 0.07
CA VAL A 246 18.66 -1.29 -0.26
C VAL A 246 19.05 -2.00 1.02
N GLY A 247 18.61 -3.25 1.15
CA GLY A 247 18.96 -4.12 2.26
C GLY A 247 20.40 -4.60 2.19
N THR A 248 21.00 -4.83 3.36
CA THR A 248 22.31 -5.45 3.51
C THR A 248 22.23 -6.52 4.59
N ARG A 249 23.05 -7.58 4.44
CA ARG A 249 23.10 -8.71 5.38
C ARG A 249 21.71 -9.35 5.58
N GLY A 250 21.00 -9.61 4.48
CA GLY A 250 19.62 -10.11 4.48
C GLY A 250 18.65 -9.17 5.19
N PHE A 251 18.69 -7.87 4.87
CA PHE A 251 17.88 -6.81 5.50
C PHE A 251 18.00 -6.71 7.03
N ARG A 252 19.11 -7.13 7.64
CA ARG A 252 19.39 -6.76 9.04
C ARG A 252 19.64 -5.25 9.17
N SER A 253 20.19 -4.65 8.12
CA SER A 253 20.36 -3.21 7.96
C SER A 253 19.88 -2.78 6.57
N GLY A 254 19.31 -1.59 6.47
CA GLY A 254 18.91 -0.95 5.22
C GLY A 254 19.57 0.41 5.07
N ARG A 255 19.90 0.78 3.84
CA ARG A 255 20.43 2.11 3.51
C ARG A 255 19.50 2.79 2.51
N SER A 256 19.03 3.99 2.84
CA SER A 256 18.34 4.85 1.87
C SER A 256 19.29 5.21 0.72
N THR A 257 18.91 4.88 -0.51
CA THR A 257 19.65 5.22 -1.74
C THR A 257 18.92 6.25 -2.59
N GLY A 258 17.70 6.63 -2.20
CA GLY A 258 16.92 7.65 -2.86
C GLY A 258 15.78 8.12 -1.96
N LEU A 259 15.53 9.42 -1.99
CA LEU A 259 14.43 10.08 -1.28
C LEU A 259 13.81 11.07 -2.27
N VAL A 260 12.51 10.98 -2.45
CA VAL A 260 11.72 11.97 -3.18
C VAL A 260 10.69 12.52 -2.20
N GLU A 261 10.78 13.81 -1.90
CA GLU A 261 9.68 14.52 -1.24
C GLU A 261 8.48 14.48 -2.18
N TRP A 262 7.35 14.03 -1.65
CA TRP A 262 6.20 13.75 -2.48
C TRP A 262 5.38 15.03 -2.69
N PRO A 263 5.15 15.47 -3.94
CA PRO A 263 4.56 16.78 -4.21
C PRO A 263 3.04 16.81 -4.10
N VAL A 264 2.41 15.66 -3.84
CA VAL A 264 0.96 15.54 -3.64
C VAL A 264 0.74 15.09 -2.21
N SER A 265 -0.12 15.79 -1.48
CA SER A 265 -0.33 15.48 -0.06
C SER A 265 -0.77 14.04 0.18
N ALA A 266 -0.40 13.52 1.35
CA ALA A 266 -0.87 12.25 1.89
C ALA A 266 -0.74 11.05 0.92
N PRO A 267 0.47 10.73 0.41
CA PRO A 267 0.67 9.48 -0.28
C PRO A 267 0.52 8.31 0.70
N THR A 268 -0.20 7.26 0.30
CA THR A 268 -0.53 6.14 1.19
C THR A 268 0.24 4.88 0.83
N THR A 269 0.44 4.60 -0.46
CA THR A 269 1.07 3.34 -0.87
C THR A 269 1.59 3.41 -2.30
N VAL A 270 2.21 2.31 -2.75
CA VAL A 270 2.88 2.20 -4.04
C VAL A 270 2.66 0.83 -4.68
N ALA A 271 2.32 0.81 -5.97
CA ALA A 271 2.24 -0.40 -6.79
C ALA A 271 3.41 -0.47 -7.77
N VAL A 272 4.16 -1.58 -7.75
CA VAL A 272 5.21 -1.85 -8.74
C VAL A 272 4.60 -2.47 -9.99
N THR A 273 4.81 -1.83 -11.13
CA THR A 273 4.36 -2.30 -12.45
C THR A 273 5.57 -2.64 -13.35
N PRO A 274 5.37 -3.33 -14.48
CA PRO A 274 6.44 -3.52 -15.47
C PRO A 274 7.04 -2.21 -16.02
N ARG A 275 6.33 -1.08 -15.89
CA ARG A 275 6.74 0.23 -16.40
C ARG A 275 7.25 1.18 -15.32
N GLY A 276 7.37 0.73 -14.07
CA GLY A 276 7.79 1.57 -12.95
C GLY A 276 6.81 1.51 -11.78
N ALA A 277 7.10 2.26 -10.72
CA ALA A 277 6.27 2.29 -9.54
C ALA A 277 5.25 3.43 -9.65
N TRP A 278 4.02 3.20 -9.17
CA TRP A 278 2.97 4.20 -9.11
C TRP A 278 2.56 4.39 -7.67
N VAL A 279 2.70 5.61 -7.18
CA VAL A 279 2.37 5.98 -5.79
C VAL A 279 1.01 6.65 -5.79
N LEU A 280 0.18 6.25 -4.83
CA LEU A 280 -1.18 6.71 -4.65
C LEU A 280 -1.21 7.83 -3.61
N SER A 281 -1.86 8.94 -3.96
CA SER A 281 -2.31 9.97 -3.03
C SER A 281 -3.83 10.04 -3.05
N GLY A 282 -4.44 9.41 -2.05
CA GLY A 282 -5.89 9.17 -1.95
C GLY A 282 -6.75 10.32 -1.43
N ARG A 283 -6.14 11.47 -1.12
CA ARG A 283 -6.80 12.59 -0.41
C ARG A 283 -7.33 12.19 0.97
N LEU A 284 -6.65 11.30 1.68
CA LEU A 284 -7.06 10.90 3.03
C LEU A 284 -6.92 12.06 4.03
N ASP A 285 -6.01 13.00 3.80
CA ASP A 285 -5.91 14.26 4.53
C ASP A 285 -7.23 15.05 4.48
N VAL A 286 -7.85 15.13 3.30
CA VAL A 286 -9.15 15.79 3.12
C VAL A 286 -10.26 15.03 3.86
N LEU A 287 -10.29 13.69 3.75
CA LEU A 287 -11.27 12.85 4.42
C LEU A 287 -11.18 12.96 5.95
N LEU A 288 -9.97 12.87 6.50
CA LEU A 288 -9.72 12.95 7.95
C LEU A 288 -10.00 14.36 8.51
N ALA A 289 -9.93 15.40 7.68
CA ALA A 289 -10.39 16.74 8.01
C ALA A 289 -11.93 16.91 7.93
N GLY A 290 -12.68 15.85 7.62
CA GLY A 290 -14.15 15.85 7.50
C GLY A 290 -14.67 16.28 6.12
N GLY A 291 -13.78 16.38 5.13
CA GLY A 291 -14.12 16.76 3.76
C GLY A 291 -14.35 15.56 2.83
N SER A 292 -14.55 15.88 1.55
CA SER A 292 -14.59 14.91 0.44
C SER A 292 -13.83 15.48 -0.75
N ALA A 293 -13.18 14.64 -1.54
CA ALA A 293 -12.45 15.04 -2.74
C ALA A 293 -13.13 14.53 -4.03
N PRO A 294 -13.05 15.26 -5.16
CA PRO A 294 -13.58 14.82 -6.44
C PRO A 294 -12.67 13.79 -7.15
N ASP A 295 -11.43 13.63 -6.69
CA ASP A 295 -10.38 12.87 -7.34
C ASP A 295 -9.39 12.25 -6.35
N PHE A 296 -8.52 11.41 -6.90
CA PHE A 296 -7.24 11.01 -6.31
C PHE A 296 -6.13 11.12 -7.34
N VAL A 297 -4.87 11.01 -6.91
CA VAL A 297 -3.70 11.12 -7.80
C VAL A 297 -2.88 9.85 -7.78
N LEU A 298 -2.51 9.39 -8.97
CA LEU A 298 -1.48 8.38 -9.20
C LEU A 298 -0.29 9.06 -9.88
N ARG A 299 0.90 8.96 -9.29
CA ARG A 299 2.11 9.55 -9.87
C ARG A 299 3.25 8.53 -9.88
N ARG A 300 4.01 8.55 -10.98
CA ARG A 300 5.10 7.62 -11.21
C ARG A 300 6.33 7.98 -10.36
N TYR A 301 6.96 6.94 -9.79
CA TYR A 301 8.21 6.98 -9.03
C TYR A 301 9.31 6.19 -9.73
#